data_AF-A0A9D6MB04-F1
#
_entry.id   AF-A0A9D6MB04-F1
#
_cell.length_a   1.000
_cell.length_b   1.000
_cell.length_c   1.000
_cell.angle_alpha   90.00
_cell.angle_beta   90.00
_cell.angle_gamma   90.00
#
_symmetry.space_group_name_H-M   'P 1'
#
loop_
_entity.id
_entity.type
_entity.pdbx_description
1 polymer ?
#
loop_
_entity_poly.entity_id
_entity_poly.type
_entity_poly.pdbx_seq_one_letter_code
_entity_poly.pdbx_strand_id
1 'polypeptide(L)'
;MTLTTHTERMLSRLRELLPVTEDEIVQRGIAAEVTARIVELRRAAAQLSARYTSVEALEARVRAEGVSPDDHTLYTDLLEWRAVRHEMTELTGFLQAV
;
A
#
# COMPACT_ATOMS: atom_id res chain seq x y z
N MET A 1 14.57 3.39 17.65
CA MET A 1 14.78 4.42 16.61
C MET A 1 15.45 5.62 17.26
N THR A 2 16.53 6.15 16.69
CA THR A 2 17.08 7.45 17.10
C THR A 2 16.43 8.53 16.25
N LEU A 3 15.70 9.45 16.90
CA LEU A 3 15.13 10.60 16.21
C LEU A 3 16.23 11.59 15.85
N THR A 4 15.99 12.38 14.80
CA THR A 4 16.89 13.50 14.52
C THR A 4 16.67 14.60 15.54
N THR A 5 17.72 15.36 15.86
CA THR A 5 17.66 16.54 16.74
C THR A 5 16.66 17.61 16.26
N HIS A 6 16.27 17.56 14.98
CA HIS A 6 15.21 18.40 14.43
C HIS A 6 13.81 17.87 14.81
N THR A 7 13.57 16.58 14.65
CA THR A 7 12.29 15.92 15.00
C THR A 7 12.00 16.04 16.49
N GLU A 8 12.99 15.86 17.36
CA GLU A 8 12.85 16.01 18.82
C GLU A 8 12.39 17.41 19.22
N ARG A 9 13.01 18.46 18.64
CA ARG A 9 12.61 19.86 18.88
C ARG A 9 11.21 20.14 18.40
N MET A 10 10.81 19.57 17.27
CA MET A 10 9.47 19.73 16.72
C MET A 10 8.42 19.06 17.60
N LEU A 11 8.69 17.84 18.09
CA LEU A 11 7.82 17.12 19.02
C LEU A 11 7.70 17.83 20.38
N SER A 12 8.78 18.41 20.88
CA SER A 12 8.74 19.22 22.11
C SER A 12 7.83 20.43 21.94
N ARG A 13 7.99 21.19 20.86
CA ARG A 13 7.12 22.33 20.54
C ARG A 13 5.67 21.94 20.32
N LEU A 14 5.41 20.80 19.68
CA LEU A 14 4.04 20.34 19.45
C LEU A 14 3.34 19.99 20.77
N ARG A 15 4.07 19.39 21.73
CA ARG A 15 3.58 19.06 23.07
C ARG A 15 3.24 20.29 23.92
N GLU A 16 3.86 21.44 23.66
CA GLU A 16 3.50 22.71 24.29
C GLU A 16 2.16 23.26 23.76
N LEU A 17 1.75 22.87 22.55
CA LEU A 17 0.58 23.39 21.86
C LEU A 17 -0.65 22.47 21.94
N LEU A 18 -0.42 21.15 21.99
CA LEU A 18 -1.46 20.13 21.97
C LEU A 18 -1.20 19.10 23.08
N PRO A 19 -2.24 18.66 23.81
CA PRO A 19 -2.12 17.61 24.81
C PRO A 19 -2.05 16.23 24.11
N VAL A 20 -0.94 15.97 23.43
CA VAL A 20 -0.67 14.71 22.74
C VAL A 20 0.68 14.14 23.17
N THR A 21 0.73 12.84 23.31
CA THR A 21 1.96 12.10 23.59
C THR A 21 2.72 11.81 22.29
N GLU A 22 4.02 11.55 22.43
CA GLU A 22 4.84 11.14 21.29
C GLU A 22 4.34 9.83 20.66
N ASP A 23 3.90 8.88 21.49
CA ASP A 23 3.32 7.62 21.04
C ASP A 23 2.03 7.83 20.23
N GLU A 24 1.12 8.69 20.68
CA GLU A 24 -0.09 9.03 19.93
C GLU A 24 0.22 9.67 18.57
N ILE A 25 1.25 10.52 18.50
CA ILE A 25 1.69 11.14 17.24
C ILE A 25 2.22 10.07 16.29
N VAL A 26 3.07 9.18 16.79
CA VAL A 26 3.67 8.09 16.01
C VAL A 26 2.59 7.13 15.51
N GLN A 27 1.69 6.69 16.38
CA GLN A 27 0.57 5.80 16.03
C GLN A 27 -0.33 6.42 14.95
N ARG A 28 -0.70 7.70 15.11
CA ARG A 28 -1.50 8.41 14.09
C ARG A 28 -0.75 8.53 12.77
N GLY A 29 0.54 8.83 12.79
CA GLY A 29 1.38 8.91 11.60
C GLY A 29 1.47 7.57 10.85
N ILE A 30 1.74 6.49 11.59
CA ILE A 30 1.78 5.13 11.05
C ILE A 30 0.43 4.75 10.44
N ALA A 31 -0.67 4.95 11.19
CA ALA A 31 -2.02 4.63 10.72
C ALA A 31 -2.39 5.43 9.46
N ALA A 32 -2.05 6.73 9.41
CA ALA A 32 -2.29 7.58 8.27
C ALA A 32 -1.53 7.11 7.02
N GLU A 33 -0.24 6.79 7.16
CA GLU A 33 0.59 6.32 6.05
C GLU A 33 0.09 4.98 5.50
N VAL A 34 -0.19 4.02 6.38
CA VAL A 34 -0.72 2.71 5.98
C VAL A 34 -2.08 2.86 5.30
N THR A 35 -2.96 3.71 5.82
CA THR A 35 -4.28 3.96 5.22
C THR A 35 -4.15 4.61 3.84
N ALA A 36 -3.27 5.60 3.69
CA ALA A 36 -3.01 6.25 2.40
C ALA A 36 -2.54 5.22 1.37
N ARG A 37 -1.60 4.36 1.75
CA ARG A 37 -1.09 3.31 0.86
C ARG A 37 -2.17 2.30 0.47
N ILE A 38 -3.02 1.87 1.40
CA ILE A 38 -4.17 0.99 1.10
C ILE A 38 -5.10 1.66 0.07
N VAL A 39 -5.36 2.96 0.18
CA VAL A 39 -6.20 3.69 -0.79
C VAL A 39 -5.58 3.69 -2.18
N GLU A 40 -4.26 3.88 -2.31
CA GLU A 40 -3.55 3.78 -3.59
C GLU A 40 -3.67 2.38 -4.19
N LEU A 41 -3.43 1.34 -3.39
CA LEU A 41 -3.53 -0.06 -3.82
C LEU A 41 -4.94 -0.40 -4.28
N ARG A 42 -5.98 0.11 -3.60
CA ARG A 42 -7.38 -0.06 -4.04
C ARG A 42 -7.66 0.61 -5.38
N ARG A 43 -7.07 1.76 -5.66
CA ARG A 43 -7.19 2.44 -6.96
C ARG A 43 -6.50 1.63 -8.07
N ALA A 44 -5.29 1.13 -7.82
CA ALA A 44 -4.58 0.27 -8.77
C ALA A 44 -5.37 -1.02 -9.07
N ALA A 45 -5.89 -1.69 -8.03
CA ALA A 45 -6.74 -2.86 -8.18
C ALA A 45 -8.02 -2.56 -8.99
N ALA A 46 -8.65 -1.39 -8.77
CA ALA A 46 -9.83 -0.99 -9.53
C ALA A 46 -9.52 -0.75 -11.02
N GLN A 47 -8.36 -0.19 -11.35
CA GLN A 47 -7.91 -0.01 -12.73
C GLN A 47 -7.64 -1.36 -13.41
N LEU A 48 -6.99 -2.30 -12.73
CA LEU A 48 -6.77 -3.66 -13.22
C LEU A 48 -8.08 -4.42 -13.40
N SER A 49 -9.01 -4.30 -12.44
CA SER A 49 -10.34 -4.90 -12.52
C SER A 49 -11.18 -4.30 -13.66
N ALA A 50 -11.08 -3.00 -13.93
CA ALA A 50 -11.74 -2.40 -15.08
C ALA A 50 -11.22 -2.93 -16.43
N ARG A 51 -9.93 -3.28 -16.51
CA ARG A 51 -9.30 -3.82 -17.73
C ARG A 51 -9.61 -5.30 -17.95
N TYR A 52 -9.68 -6.09 -16.88
CA TYR A 52 -9.63 -7.56 -16.96
C TYR A 52 -10.74 -8.28 -16.20
N THR A 53 -11.65 -7.56 -15.55
CA THR A 53 -12.73 -8.07 -14.68
C THR A 53 -12.22 -8.70 -13.38
N SER A 54 -11.41 -9.75 -13.46
CA SER A 54 -10.81 -10.42 -12.29
C SER A 54 -9.39 -10.88 -12.56
N VAL A 55 -8.64 -11.18 -11.49
CA VAL A 55 -7.27 -11.70 -11.62
C VAL A 55 -7.27 -13.09 -12.24
N GLU A 56 -8.29 -13.91 -11.96
CA GLU A 56 -8.45 -15.24 -12.53
C GLU A 56 -8.69 -15.19 -14.04
N ALA A 57 -9.45 -14.19 -14.51
CA ALA A 57 -9.66 -13.94 -15.93
C ALA A 57 -8.35 -13.51 -16.61
N LEU A 58 -7.58 -12.62 -15.99
CA LEU A 58 -6.26 -12.23 -16.47
C LEU A 58 -5.29 -13.42 -16.50
N GLU A 59 -5.26 -14.25 -15.46
CA GLU A 59 -4.44 -15.46 -15.42
C GLU A 59 -4.83 -16.47 -16.51
N ALA A 60 -6.13 -16.68 -16.72
CA ALA A 60 -6.61 -17.55 -17.79
C ALA A 60 -6.17 -17.04 -19.17
N ARG A 61 -6.23 -15.72 -19.36
CA ARG A 61 -5.80 -15.05 -20.59
C ARG A 61 -4.29 -15.20 -20.82
N VAL A 62 -3.47 -14.93 -19.81
CA VAL A 62 -2.00 -15.15 -19.86
C VAL A 62 -1.66 -16.61 -20.17
N ARG A 63 -2.40 -17.57 -19.59
CA ARG A 63 -2.19 -19.00 -19.88
C ARG A 63 -2.56 -19.38 -21.32
N ALA A 64 -3.60 -18.76 -21.87
CA ALA A 64 -4.07 -19.06 -23.23
C ALA A 64 -3.21 -18.40 -24.31
N GLU A 65 -2.84 -17.13 -24.11
CA GLU A 65 -2.08 -16.34 -25.08
C GLU A 65 -0.56 -16.55 -24.94
N GLY A 66 -0.10 -17.03 -23.78
CA GLY A 66 1.32 -17.05 -23.44
C GLY A 66 1.85 -15.65 -23.13
N VAL A 67 3.17 -15.54 -22.97
CA VAL A 67 3.84 -14.25 -22.83
C VAL A 67 4.56 -13.99 -24.15
N SER A 68 4.15 -12.94 -24.86
CA SER A 68 4.82 -12.54 -26.09
C SER A 68 6.22 -12.01 -25.76
N PRO A 69 7.27 -12.37 -26.53
CA PRO A 69 8.60 -11.80 -26.36
C PRO A 69 8.63 -10.28 -26.51
N ASP A 70 7.73 -9.73 -27.33
CA ASP A 70 7.70 -8.32 -27.70
C ASP A 70 6.64 -7.52 -26.92
N ASP A 71 5.66 -8.20 -26.30
CA ASP A 71 4.62 -7.58 -25.49
C ASP A 71 4.36 -8.36 -24.19
N HIS A 72 4.84 -7.78 -23.09
CA HIS A 72 4.76 -8.40 -21.76
C HIS A 72 3.59 -7.83 -20.96
N THR A 73 2.76 -6.95 -21.54
CA THR A 73 1.73 -6.17 -20.82
C THR A 73 0.82 -7.05 -19.97
N LEU A 74 0.30 -8.16 -20.53
CA LEU A 74 -0.58 -9.07 -19.78
C LEU A 74 0.12 -9.70 -18.58
N TYR A 75 1.38 -10.09 -18.74
CA TYR A 75 2.16 -10.70 -17.67
C TYR A 75 2.55 -9.67 -16.61
N THR A 76 2.93 -8.45 -17.02
CA THR A 76 3.21 -7.33 -16.14
C THR A 76 1.99 -6.94 -15.33
N ASP A 77 0.83 -6.79 -15.96
CA ASP A 77 -0.43 -6.48 -15.27
C ASP A 77 -0.81 -7.59 -14.28
N LEU A 78 -0.52 -8.86 -14.61
CA LEU A 78 -0.74 -9.98 -13.69
C LEU A 78 0.18 -9.90 -12.46
N LEU A 79 1.46 -9.61 -12.66
CA LEU A 79 2.40 -9.43 -11.56
C LEU A 79 2.03 -8.23 -10.69
N GLU A 80 1.64 -7.11 -11.31
CA GLU A 80 1.15 -5.93 -10.60
C GLU A 80 -0.06 -6.27 -9.73
N TRP A 81 -1.05 -6.98 -10.27
CA TRP A 81 -2.23 -7.35 -9.50
C TRP A 81 -1.90 -8.24 -8.30
N ARG A 82 -0.98 -9.20 -8.48
CA ARG A 82 -0.51 -10.06 -7.39
C ARG A 82 0.22 -9.26 -6.31
N ALA A 83 1.09 -8.33 -6.71
CA ALA A 83 1.78 -7.43 -5.80
C ALA A 83 0.79 -6.57 -5.01
N VAL A 84 -0.19 -5.96 -5.70
CA VAL A 84 -1.25 -5.16 -5.08
C VAL A 84 -2.05 -5.97 -4.06
N ARG A 85 -2.45 -7.20 -4.38
CA ARG A 85 -3.16 -8.07 -3.44
C ARG A 85 -2.32 -8.41 -2.22
N HIS A 86 -1.07 -8.81 -2.43
CA HIS A 86 -0.18 -9.18 -1.34
C HIS A 86 0.08 -8.00 -0.40
N GLU A 87 0.47 -6.85 -0.94
CA GLU A 87 0.74 -5.65 -0.15
C GLU A 87 -0.50 -5.19 0.63
N MET A 88 -1.68 -5.25 0.02
CA MET A 88 -2.93 -4.92 0.70
C MET A 88 -3.24 -5.89 1.85
N THR A 89 -2.95 -7.18 1.70
CA THR A 89 -3.07 -8.17 2.78
C THR A 89 -2.12 -7.86 3.92
N GLU A 90 -0.85 -7.59 3.63
CA GLU A 90 0.16 -7.27 4.67
C GLU A 90 -0.22 -6.00 5.44
N LEU A 91 -0.61 -4.93 4.74
CA LEU A 91 -0.99 -3.66 5.36
C LEU A 91 -2.28 -3.76 6.18
N THR A 92 -3.26 -4.54 5.71
CA THR A 92 -4.49 -4.79 6.47
C THR A 92 -4.20 -5.63 7.72
N GLY A 93 -3.37 -6.67 7.58
CA GLY A 93 -2.92 -7.50 8.70
C GLY A 93 -2.14 -6.70 9.74
N PHE A 94 -1.29 -5.78 9.29
CA PHE A 94 -0.59 -4.84 10.16
C PHE A 94 -1.56 -3.99 10.99
N LEU A 95 -2.58 -3.38 10.37
CA LEU A 95 -3.57 -2.58 11.10
C LEU A 95 -4.43 -3.39 12.06
N GLN A 96 -4.65 -4.68 11.79
CA GLN A 96 -5.42 -5.57 12.66
C GLN A 96 -4.62 -6.10 13.86
N ALA A 97 -3.29 -6.10 13.75
CA ALA A 97 -2.39 -6.57 14.80
C ALA A 97 -2.05 -5.48 15.84
N VAL A 98 -2.45 -4.23 15.58
CA VAL A 98 -2.23 -3.04 16.45
C VAL A 98 -3.46 -2.75 17.29
#